data_AF-A0A5C4JSE6-F1
#
_entry.id   AF-A0A5C4JSE6-F1
#
_cell.length_a   1.000
_cell.length_b   1.000
_cell.length_c   1.000
_cell.angle_alpha   90.00
_cell.angle_beta   90.00
_cell.angle_gamma   90.00
#
_symmetry.space_group_name_H-M   'P 1'
#
loop_
_entity.id
_entity.type
_entity.pdbx_description
1 polymer ?
#
loop_
_entity_poly.entity_id
_entity_poly.type
_entity_poly.pdbx_seq_one_letter_code
_entity_poly.pdbx_strand_id
1 'polypeptide(L)'
;MSAIPENLVLLHSGGEELRAKSIAIIEASAEMSLHVSMIETCMDMLQHVRTNTPNMNEDQVIVALIGASIFNSMASAFKLLLSGYYQSSGLQIRYVLESGWLLDYLQTDPKLIQQWKTISEGKRLAVFSPIKTRDALDKRDGFTTKKRAEHYKRLCVLCGHPTFAGFTMPRPLPDKDAHKGPYDASASDASVFTLFEEVDCV
;
A
#
# COMPACT_ATOMS: atom_id res chain seq x y z
N MET A 1 -15.56 34.62 5.77
CA MET A 1 -15.94 33.33 5.14
C MET A 1 -14.73 32.42 5.17
N SER A 2 -14.88 31.15 5.55
CA SER A 2 -13.81 30.16 5.40
C SER A 2 -13.42 30.05 3.92
N ALA A 3 -12.12 29.97 3.63
CA ALA A 3 -11.64 29.72 2.27
C ALA A 3 -12.01 28.31 1.76
N ILE A 4 -12.31 27.39 2.68
CA ILE A 4 -12.70 26.01 2.38
C ILE A 4 -14.23 25.88 2.44
N PRO A 5 -14.87 25.37 1.38
CA PRO A 5 -16.31 25.08 1.35
C PRO A 5 -16.76 24.17 2.51
N GLU A 6 -17.91 24.48 3.10
CA GLU A 6 -18.49 23.75 4.24
C GLU A 6 -18.59 22.24 3.99
N ASN A 7 -19.02 21.82 2.81
CA ASN A 7 -19.12 20.40 2.47
C ASN A 7 -17.77 19.65 2.53
N LEU A 8 -16.64 20.32 2.26
CA LEU A 8 -15.31 19.71 2.39
C LEU A 8 -14.89 19.60 3.86
N VAL A 9 -15.33 20.55 4.70
CA VAL A 9 -15.14 20.47 6.16
C VAL A 9 -15.94 19.29 6.72
N LEU A 10 -17.23 19.17 6.36
CA LEU A 10 -18.09 18.07 6.78
C LEU A 10 -17.55 16.71 6.32
N LEU A 11 -17.05 16.62 5.07
CA LEU A 11 -16.44 15.41 4.55
C LEU A 11 -15.20 14.98 5.37
N HIS A 12 -14.36 15.95 5.76
CA HIS A 12 -13.21 15.67 6.61
C HIS A 12 -13.64 15.19 8.01
N SER A 13 -14.60 15.88 8.63
CA SER A 13 -15.13 15.51 9.96
C SER A 13 -15.71 14.09 9.97
N GLY A 14 -16.48 13.70 8.96
CA GLY A 14 -16.99 12.32 8.85
C GLY A 14 -15.86 11.27 8.74
N GLY A 15 -14.76 11.60 8.07
CA GLY A 15 -13.57 10.74 8.02
C GLY A 15 -12.86 10.58 9.37
N GLU A 16 -12.89 11.61 10.23
CA GLU A 16 -12.32 11.55 11.59
C GLU A 16 -13.21 10.73 12.54
N GLU A 17 -14.53 10.80 12.40
CA GLU A 17 -15.46 9.93 13.15
C GLU A 17 -15.23 8.44 12.82
N LEU A 18 -15.06 8.12 11.53
CA LEU A 18 -14.75 6.76 11.08
C LEU A 18 -13.37 6.31 11.54
N ARG A 19 -12.39 7.22 11.60
CA ARG A 19 -11.07 6.94 12.15
C ARG A 19 -11.15 6.49 13.60
N ALA A 20 -11.90 7.19 14.44
CA ALA A 20 -12.07 6.82 15.84
C ALA A 20 -12.70 5.43 16.00
N LYS A 21 -13.71 5.10 15.20
CA LYS A 21 -14.33 3.76 15.17
C LYS A 21 -13.34 2.68 14.72
N SER A 22 -12.59 2.93 13.65
CA SER A 22 -11.61 1.98 13.11
C SER A 22 -10.51 1.68 14.12
N ILE A 23 -10.05 2.69 14.87
CA ILE A 23 -9.08 2.50 15.97
C ILE A 23 -9.68 1.60 17.06
N ALA A 24 -10.91 1.85 17.50
CA ALA A 24 -11.56 1.02 18.50
C ALA A 24 -11.71 -0.46 18.07
N ILE A 25 -11.95 -0.72 16.78
CA ILE A 25 -11.99 -2.08 16.21
C ILE A 25 -10.61 -2.74 16.26
N ILE A 26 -9.56 -2.02 15.86
CA ILE A 26 -8.18 -2.51 15.89
C ILE A 26 -7.76 -2.84 17.32
N GLU A 27 -7.99 -1.93 18.27
CA GLU A 27 -7.64 -2.11 19.68
C GLU A 27 -8.40 -3.27 20.35
N ALA A 28 -9.61 -3.59 19.86
CA ALA A 28 -10.37 -4.74 20.32
C ALA A 28 -9.87 -6.09 19.76
N SER A 29 -8.97 -6.09 18.78
CA SER A 29 -8.43 -7.30 18.14
C SER A 29 -6.91 -7.39 18.30
N ALA A 30 -6.45 -8.42 19.02
CA ALA A 30 -5.02 -8.66 19.22
C ALA A 30 -4.26 -8.90 17.90
N GLU A 31 -4.91 -9.58 16.95
CA GLU A 31 -4.38 -9.82 15.61
C GLU A 31 -4.20 -8.50 14.84
N MET A 32 -5.24 -7.66 14.77
CA MET A 32 -5.14 -6.36 14.09
C MET A 32 -4.11 -5.44 14.75
N SER A 33 -4.06 -5.44 16.08
CA SER A 33 -3.05 -4.71 16.82
C SER A 33 -1.64 -5.16 16.45
N LEU A 34 -1.41 -6.47 16.30
CA LEU A 34 -0.13 -7.02 15.83
C LEU A 34 0.21 -6.54 14.42
N HIS A 35 -0.73 -6.56 13.47
CA HIS A 35 -0.48 -6.05 12.11
C HIS A 35 -0.12 -4.56 12.11
N VAL A 36 -0.79 -3.75 12.94
CA VAL A 36 -0.45 -2.32 13.09
C VAL A 36 0.96 -2.14 13.65
N SER A 37 1.36 -2.92 14.64
CA SER A 37 2.75 -2.91 15.14
C SER A 37 3.77 -3.34 14.08
N MET A 38 3.43 -4.30 13.23
CA MET A 38 4.30 -4.70 12.10
C MET A 38 4.45 -3.57 11.07
N ILE A 39 3.35 -2.91 10.70
CA ILE A 39 3.35 -1.75 9.80
C ILE A 39 4.24 -0.65 10.36
N GLU A 40 4.09 -0.31 11.64
CA GLU A 40 4.90 0.71 12.32
C GLU A 40 6.38 0.32 12.37
N THR A 41 6.70 -0.94 12.71
CA THR A 41 8.08 -1.45 12.72
C THR A 41 8.75 -1.32 11.34
N CYS A 42 8.03 -1.66 10.27
CA CYS A 42 8.52 -1.48 8.90
C CYS A 42 8.78 0.00 8.57
N MET A 43 7.85 0.89 8.94
CA MET A 43 7.98 2.33 8.73
C MET A 43 9.18 2.90 9.51
N ASP A 44 9.37 2.49 10.75
CA ASP A 44 10.49 2.88 11.59
C ASP A 44 11.83 2.41 11.03
N MET A 45 11.90 1.19 10.49
CA MET A 45 13.10 0.69 9.83
C MET A 45 13.46 1.56 8.61
N LEU A 46 12.49 1.88 7.75
CA LEU A 46 12.71 2.70 6.55
C LEU A 46 13.21 4.11 6.93
N GLN A 47 12.59 4.71 7.94
CA GLN A 47 13.01 6.01 8.47
C GLN A 47 14.40 5.93 9.14
N HIS A 48 14.66 4.87 9.91
CA HIS A 48 15.93 4.68 10.61
C HIS A 48 17.09 4.56 9.64
N VAL A 49 16.96 3.73 8.59
CA VAL A 49 17.98 3.60 7.54
C VAL A 49 18.30 4.96 6.92
N ARG A 50 17.27 5.76 6.64
CA ARG A 50 17.42 7.10 6.06
C ARG A 50 18.15 8.07 7.00
N THR A 51 17.84 8.07 8.29
CA THR A 51 18.39 9.05 9.24
C THR A 51 19.72 8.64 9.87
N ASN A 52 20.02 7.34 9.95
CA ASN A 52 21.17 6.80 10.69
C ASN A 52 22.28 6.23 9.79
N THR A 53 22.21 6.45 8.48
CA THR A 53 23.30 6.10 7.55
C THR A 53 23.97 7.39 7.05
N PRO A 54 24.94 7.95 7.77
CA PRO A 54 25.67 9.12 7.30
C PRO A 54 26.52 8.77 6.07
N ASN A 55 26.74 9.75 5.18
CA ASN A 55 27.60 9.62 4.01
C ASN A 55 27.19 8.50 3.04
N MET A 56 25.89 8.31 2.81
CA MET A 56 25.39 7.37 1.80
C MET A 56 26.06 7.62 0.45
N ASN A 57 26.54 6.55 -0.18
CA ASN A 57 26.89 6.59 -1.59
C ASN A 57 25.63 6.74 -2.44
N GLU A 58 25.80 6.98 -3.73
CA GLU A 58 24.68 7.26 -4.62
C GLU A 58 23.65 6.13 -4.71
N ASP A 59 24.10 4.86 -4.73
CA ASP A 59 23.20 3.71 -4.74
C ASP A 59 22.38 3.63 -3.45
N GLN A 60 23.01 3.87 -2.31
CA GLN A 60 22.34 3.93 -1.01
C GLN A 60 21.32 5.06 -0.94
N VAL A 61 21.61 6.23 -1.53
CA VAL A 61 20.65 7.33 -1.64
C VAL A 61 19.43 6.91 -2.46
N ILE A 62 19.62 6.22 -3.58
CA ILE A 62 18.51 5.73 -4.42
C ILE A 62 17.62 4.75 -3.64
N VAL A 63 18.23 3.78 -2.97
CA VAL A 63 17.50 2.81 -2.13
C VAL A 63 16.73 3.54 -1.01
N ALA A 64 17.35 4.51 -0.35
CA ALA A 64 16.71 5.30 0.70
C ALA A 64 15.53 6.15 0.18
N LEU A 65 15.62 6.67 -1.06
CA LEU A 65 14.53 7.42 -1.68
C LEU A 65 13.34 6.53 -2.05
N ILE A 66 13.59 5.32 -2.54
CA ILE A 66 12.53 4.33 -2.77
C ILE A 66 11.92 3.92 -1.41
N GLY A 67 12.74 3.70 -0.38
CA GLY A 67 12.25 3.44 0.97
C GLY A 67 11.37 4.57 1.51
N ALA A 68 11.75 5.82 1.29
CA ALA A 68 10.94 6.98 1.68
C ALA A 68 9.60 7.08 0.92
N SER A 69 9.55 6.68 -0.35
CA SER A 69 8.28 6.64 -1.09
C SER A 69 7.37 5.53 -0.57
N ILE A 70 7.92 4.37 -0.21
CA ILE A 70 7.18 3.28 0.45
C ILE A 70 6.62 3.76 1.79
N PHE A 71 7.44 4.40 2.64
CA PHE A 71 6.99 4.98 3.91
C PHE A 71 5.77 5.91 3.73
N ASN A 72 5.86 6.83 2.76
CA ASN A 72 4.76 7.77 2.49
C ASN A 72 3.48 7.06 2.03
N SER A 73 3.61 6.00 1.22
CA SER A 73 2.48 5.20 0.78
C SER A 73 1.90 4.34 1.91
N MET A 74 2.71 3.78 2.81
CA MET A 74 2.22 3.08 4.01
C MET A 74 1.43 4.03 4.92
N ALA A 75 1.99 5.22 5.22
CA ALA A 75 1.31 6.24 6.01
C ALA A 75 -0.03 6.68 5.37
N SER A 76 -0.02 6.87 4.05
CA SER A 76 -1.22 7.25 3.29
C SER A 76 -2.26 6.13 3.26
N ALA A 77 -1.83 4.89 3.03
CA ALA A 77 -2.69 3.70 3.05
C ALA A 77 -3.39 3.59 4.40
N PHE A 78 -2.64 3.68 5.50
CA PHE A 78 -3.16 3.55 6.84
C PHE A 78 -4.13 4.68 7.19
N LYS A 79 -3.80 5.93 6.84
CA LYS A 79 -4.72 7.07 7.01
C LYS A 79 -6.04 6.86 6.26
N LEU A 80 -5.96 6.49 4.97
CA LEU A 80 -7.14 6.26 4.13
C LEU A 80 -7.98 5.08 4.62
N LEU A 81 -7.33 4.01 5.08
CA LEU A 81 -7.98 2.83 5.65
C LEU A 81 -8.84 3.22 6.86
N LEU A 82 -8.24 3.91 7.83
CA LEU A 82 -8.93 4.32 9.05
C LEU A 82 -10.08 5.30 8.79
N SER A 83 -9.95 6.15 7.78
CA SER A 83 -11.00 7.11 7.43
C SER A 83 -12.05 6.56 6.44
N GLY A 84 -12.07 5.26 6.16
CA GLY A 84 -13.12 4.63 5.34
C GLY A 84 -12.94 4.74 3.83
N TYR A 85 -11.74 5.09 3.34
CA TYR A 85 -11.39 5.15 1.92
C TYR A 85 -10.69 3.86 1.45
N TYR A 86 -11.33 2.72 1.65
CA TYR A 86 -10.73 1.39 1.47
C TYR A 86 -10.16 1.15 0.07
N GLN A 87 -10.90 1.52 -0.99
CA GLN A 87 -10.42 1.34 -2.36
C GLN A 87 -9.17 2.20 -2.64
N SER A 88 -9.14 3.44 -2.13
CA SER A 88 -7.98 4.33 -2.26
C SER A 88 -6.82 3.88 -1.38
N SER A 89 -7.08 3.29 -0.22
CA SER A 89 -6.05 2.65 0.62
C SER A 89 -5.41 1.47 -0.12
N GLY A 90 -6.19 0.58 -0.72
CA GLY A 90 -5.69 -0.56 -1.49
C GLY A 90 -4.83 -0.17 -2.70
N LEU A 91 -5.08 1.00 -3.31
CA LEU A 91 -4.17 1.56 -4.32
C LEU A 91 -2.78 1.90 -3.77
N GLN A 92 -2.71 2.42 -2.54
CA GLN A 92 -1.44 2.69 -1.86
C GLN A 92 -0.75 1.39 -1.44
N ILE A 93 -1.51 0.41 -0.94
CA ILE A 93 -0.98 -0.93 -0.59
C ILE A 93 -0.36 -1.60 -1.83
N ARG A 94 -1.01 -1.49 -3.00
CA ARG A 94 -0.44 -1.98 -4.27
C ARG A 94 0.90 -1.33 -4.59
N TYR A 95 1.03 -0.02 -4.39
CA TYR A 95 2.30 0.66 -4.57
C TYR A 95 3.37 0.16 -3.59
N VAL A 96 3.02 0.00 -2.31
CA VAL A 96 3.93 -0.56 -1.27
C VAL A 96 4.44 -1.93 -1.69
N LEU A 97 3.55 -2.82 -2.14
CA LEU A 97 3.88 -4.16 -2.63
C LEU A 97 4.85 -4.11 -3.83
N GLU A 98 4.52 -3.31 -4.85
CA GLU A 98 5.32 -3.19 -6.07
C GLU A 98 6.70 -2.57 -5.83
N SER A 99 6.77 -1.54 -5.01
CA SER A 99 8.01 -0.87 -4.66
C SER A 99 8.86 -1.69 -3.68
N GLY A 100 8.23 -2.46 -2.79
CA GLY A 100 8.91 -3.44 -1.95
C GLY A 100 9.61 -4.51 -2.79
N TRP A 101 8.91 -5.08 -3.78
CA TRP A 101 9.54 -5.99 -4.75
C TRP A 101 10.66 -5.33 -5.55
N LEU A 102 10.51 -4.07 -5.93
CA LEU A 102 11.58 -3.36 -6.61
C LEU A 102 12.83 -3.26 -5.72
N LEU A 103 12.67 -2.89 -4.44
CA LEU A 103 13.78 -2.86 -3.49
C LEU A 103 14.45 -4.23 -3.33
N ASP A 104 13.66 -5.28 -3.12
CA ASP A 104 14.15 -6.66 -2.99
C ASP A 104 14.91 -7.11 -4.26
N TYR A 105 14.40 -6.74 -5.43
CA TYR A 105 15.06 -7.05 -6.70
C TYR A 105 16.37 -6.28 -6.86
N LEU A 106 16.38 -4.98 -6.55
CA LEU A 106 17.58 -4.14 -6.64
C LEU A 106 18.70 -4.62 -5.70
N GLN A 107 18.36 -5.24 -4.57
CA GLN A 107 19.33 -5.81 -3.64
C GLN A 107 20.11 -7.01 -4.23
N THR A 108 19.61 -7.65 -5.28
CA THR A 108 20.22 -8.89 -5.83
C THR A 108 21.54 -8.66 -6.57
N ASP A 109 21.72 -7.49 -7.18
CA ASP A 109 22.95 -7.10 -7.87
C ASP A 109 23.06 -5.56 -7.85
N PRO A 110 24.13 -4.98 -7.24
CA PRO A 110 24.35 -3.53 -7.23
C PRO A 110 24.28 -2.87 -8.62
N LYS A 111 24.60 -3.60 -9.71
CA LYS A 111 24.49 -3.09 -11.08
C LYS A 111 23.05 -2.75 -11.47
N LEU A 112 22.05 -3.39 -10.86
CA LEU A 112 20.64 -3.11 -11.13
C LEU A 112 20.26 -1.71 -10.65
N ILE A 113 20.84 -1.22 -9.55
CA ILE A 113 20.59 0.12 -9.03
C ILE A 113 21.09 1.16 -10.05
N GLN A 114 22.32 0.98 -10.53
CA GLN A 114 22.92 1.83 -11.55
C GLN A 114 22.15 1.77 -12.87
N GLN A 115 21.69 0.59 -13.29
CA GLN A 115 20.86 0.44 -14.48
C GLN A 115 19.50 1.15 -14.33
N TRP A 116 18.82 0.95 -13.19
CA TRP A 116 17.52 1.56 -12.90
C TRP A 116 17.60 3.10 -12.93
N LYS A 117 18.68 3.64 -12.38
CA LYS A 117 19.00 5.07 -12.37
C LYS A 117 19.20 5.62 -13.78
N THR A 118 20.05 4.98 -14.57
CA THR A 118 20.57 5.53 -15.84
C THR A 118 19.69 5.27 -17.05
N ILE A 119 18.83 4.24 -16.99
CA ILE A 119 17.92 3.93 -18.09
C ILE A 119 16.85 5.02 -18.24
N SER A 120 16.49 5.35 -19.48
CA SER A 120 15.44 6.34 -19.76
C SER A 120 14.09 5.87 -19.21
N GLU A 121 13.22 6.80 -18.83
CA GLU A 121 11.92 6.51 -18.21
C GLU A 121 11.09 5.51 -19.02
N GLY A 122 10.94 5.72 -20.32
CA GLY A 122 10.20 4.80 -21.20
C GLY A 122 10.79 3.39 -21.25
N LYS A 123 12.12 3.25 -21.14
CA LYS A 123 12.79 1.94 -21.08
C LYS A 123 12.81 1.34 -19.67
N ARG A 124 12.71 2.16 -18.62
CA ARG A 124 12.67 1.72 -17.22
C ARG A 124 11.49 0.79 -16.98
N LEU A 125 10.29 1.13 -17.48
CA LEU A 125 9.11 0.26 -17.37
C LEU A 125 9.29 -1.09 -18.09
N ALA A 126 9.99 -1.12 -19.22
CA ALA A 126 10.23 -2.37 -19.94
C ALA A 126 11.14 -3.35 -19.16
N VAL A 127 12.05 -2.82 -18.33
CA VAL A 127 13.03 -3.61 -17.57
C VAL A 127 12.58 -3.86 -16.12
N PHE A 128 11.98 -2.86 -15.48
CA PHE A 128 11.65 -2.83 -14.05
C PHE A 128 10.14 -2.65 -13.80
N SER A 129 9.28 -3.04 -14.74
CA SER A 129 7.83 -3.10 -14.46
C SER A 129 7.54 -4.11 -13.36
N PRO A 130 6.43 -3.94 -12.60
CA PRO A 130 6.03 -4.88 -11.55
C PRO A 130 6.03 -6.35 -12.00
N ILE A 131 5.62 -6.63 -13.24
CA ILE A 131 5.61 -7.98 -13.80
C ILE A 131 7.04 -8.52 -13.97
N LYS A 132 7.96 -7.72 -14.50
CA LYS A 132 9.36 -8.15 -14.70
C LYS A 132 10.06 -8.37 -13.37
N THR A 133 9.84 -7.46 -12.42
CA THR A 133 10.40 -7.53 -11.08
C THR A 133 9.91 -8.80 -10.36
N ARG A 134 8.60 -9.04 -10.29
CA ARG A 134 8.07 -10.23 -9.60
C ARG A 134 8.46 -11.54 -10.28
N ASP A 135 8.51 -11.59 -11.63
CA ASP A 135 8.94 -12.78 -12.36
C ASP A 135 10.41 -13.10 -12.08
N ALA A 136 11.26 -12.06 -11.95
CA ALA A 136 12.66 -12.22 -11.58
C ALA A 136 12.83 -12.71 -10.14
N LEU A 137 12.05 -12.18 -9.19
CA LEU A 137 12.03 -12.63 -7.80
C LEU A 137 11.51 -14.06 -7.65
N ASP A 138 10.39 -14.40 -8.29
CA ASP A 138 9.84 -15.76 -8.27
C ASP A 138 10.88 -16.77 -8.81
N LYS A 139 11.59 -16.40 -9.89
CA LYS A 139 12.70 -17.22 -10.41
C LYS A 139 13.86 -17.32 -9.44
N ARG A 140 14.27 -16.22 -8.79
CA ARG A 140 15.37 -16.19 -7.79
C ARG A 140 15.06 -17.12 -6.61
N ASP A 141 13.83 -17.06 -6.12
CA ASP A 141 13.38 -17.76 -4.91
C ASP A 141 12.88 -19.19 -5.19
N GLY A 142 12.80 -19.60 -6.46
CA GLY A 142 12.29 -20.92 -6.86
C GLY A 142 10.77 -21.07 -6.72
N PHE A 143 10.02 -19.97 -6.65
CA PHE A 143 8.57 -19.98 -6.52
C PHE A 143 7.89 -20.23 -7.88
N THR A 144 7.07 -21.27 -7.95
CA THR A 144 6.37 -21.68 -9.18
C THR A 144 4.87 -21.38 -9.15
N THR A 145 4.31 -21.11 -7.97
CA THR A 145 2.88 -20.87 -7.74
C THR A 145 2.42 -19.47 -8.13
N LYS A 146 3.36 -18.53 -8.36
CA LYS A 146 3.09 -17.13 -8.76
C LYS A 146 2.21 -16.35 -7.77
N LYS A 147 2.34 -16.62 -6.46
CA LYS A 147 1.60 -15.89 -5.40
C LYS A 147 1.75 -14.37 -5.50
N ARG A 148 2.95 -13.86 -5.82
CA ARG A 148 3.16 -12.41 -6.07
C ARG A 148 2.23 -11.87 -7.15
N ALA A 149 1.98 -12.65 -8.21
CA ALA A 149 1.06 -12.26 -9.27
C ALA A 149 -0.41 -12.29 -8.84
N GLU A 150 -0.77 -13.21 -7.94
CA GLU A 150 -2.12 -13.32 -7.38
C GLU A 150 -2.44 -12.12 -6.47
N HIS A 151 -1.55 -11.77 -5.53
CA HIS A 151 -1.68 -10.59 -4.67
C HIS A 151 -1.81 -9.30 -5.47
N TYR A 152 -0.93 -9.09 -6.45
CA TYR A 152 -1.03 -7.97 -7.40
C TYR A 152 -2.40 -7.93 -8.09
N LYS A 153 -2.86 -9.08 -8.60
CA LYS A 153 -4.10 -9.15 -9.37
C LYS A 153 -5.31 -8.86 -8.49
N ARG A 154 -5.31 -9.33 -7.25
CA ARG A 154 -6.39 -9.05 -6.28
C ARG A 154 -6.51 -7.54 -6.03
N LEU A 155 -5.42 -6.86 -5.68
CA LEU A 155 -5.41 -5.41 -5.47
C LEU A 155 -5.77 -4.64 -6.75
N CYS A 156 -5.31 -5.10 -7.91
CA CYS A 156 -5.61 -4.50 -9.20
C CYS A 156 -7.11 -4.55 -9.53
N VAL A 157 -7.75 -5.71 -9.31
CA VAL A 157 -9.17 -5.94 -9.58
C VAL A 157 -10.05 -5.20 -8.57
N LEU A 158 -9.73 -5.30 -7.28
CA LEU A 158 -10.55 -4.74 -6.20
C LEU A 158 -10.36 -3.22 -6.05
N CYS A 159 -9.14 -2.73 -6.22
CA CYS A 159 -8.80 -1.35 -5.85
C CYS A 159 -8.46 -0.48 -7.06
N GLY A 160 -7.83 -1.05 -8.08
CA GLY A 160 -7.23 -0.30 -9.20
C GLY A 160 -8.12 -0.01 -10.39
N HIS A 161 -9.16 -0.80 -10.61
CA HIS A 161 -9.95 -0.74 -11.84
C HIS A 161 -11.45 -0.71 -11.58
N PRO A 162 -12.23 -0.02 -12.46
CA PRO A 162 -13.69 -0.01 -12.40
C PRO A 162 -14.27 -1.35 -12.86
N THR A 163 -14.06 -2.40 -12.06
CA THR A 163 -14.59 -3.74 -12.30
C THR A 163 -15.79 -4.00 -11.41
N PHE A 164 -16.66 -4.94 -11.79
CA PHE A 164 -17.79 -5.34 -10.94
C PHE A 164 -17.35 -5.84 -9.56
N ALA A 165 -16.22 -6.57 -9.51
CA ALA A 165 -15.61 -6.98 -8.25
C ALA A 165 -15.08 -5.77 -7.46
N GLY A 166 -14.45 -4.80 -8.10
CA GLY A 166 -14.03 -3.56 -7.44
C GLY A 166 -15.21 -2.74 -6.90
N PHE A 167 -16.36 -2.75 -7.58
CA PHE A 167 -17.57 -2.07 -7.12
C PHE A 167 -18.23 -2.73 -5.91
N THR A 168 -17.77 -3.89 -5.45
CA THR A 168 -18.20 -4.46 -4.16
C THR A 168 -17.45 -3.83 -2.99
N MET A 169 -16.22 -3.32 -3.20
CA MET A 169 -15.45 -2.65 -2.14
C MET A 169 -16.25 -1.53 -1.48
N PRO A 170 -16.78 -0.52 -2.20
CA PRO A 170 -17.50 0.61 -1.59
C PRO A 170 -18.88 0.24 -0.99
N ARG A 171 -19.27 -1.04 -0.96
CA ARG A 171 -20.55 -1.45 -0.40
C ARG A 171 -20.38 -1.83 1.08
N PRO A 172 -21.16 -1.24 2.00
CA PRO A 172 -21.10 -1.59 3.42
C PRO A 172 -21.69 -2.98 3.71
N LEU A 173 -22.50 -3.54 2.80
CA LEU A 173 -23.04 -4.90 2.83
C LEU A 173 -23.28 -5.41 1.39
N PRO A 174 -23.29 -6.74 1.13
CA PRO A 174 -23.47 -7.29 -0.22
C PRO A 174 -24.69 -6.75 -0.98
N ASP A 175 -25.82 -6.60 -0.29
CA ASP A 175 -27.10 -6.16 -0.88
C ASP A 175 -27.38 -4.65 -0.73
N LYS A 176 -26.36 -3.85 -0.44
CA LYS A 176 -26.48 -2.39 -0.29
C LYS A 176 -25.81 -1.64 -1.43
N ASP A 177 -26.26 -0.42 -1.67
CA ASP A 177 -25.68 0.46 -2.67
C ASP A 177 -24.23 0.84 -2.31
N ALA A 178 -23.45 1.12 -3.34
CA ALA A 178 -22.10 1.62 -3.17
C ALA A 178 -22.13 3.02 -2.53
N HIS A 179 -21.33 3.22 -1.49
CA HIS A 179 -21.14 4.52 -0.86
C HIS A 179 -20.02 5.30 -1.55
N LYS A 180 -20.25 6.62 -1.72
CA LYS A 180 -19.25 7.56 -2.24
C LYS A 180 -18.54 8.22 -1.07
N GLY A 181 -17.21 8.25 -1.11
CA GLY A 181 -16.41 8.83 -0.05
C GLY A 181 -16.25 7.88 1.14
N PRO A 182 -15.99 8.40 2.34
CA PRO A 182 -15.69 7.57 3.50
C PRO A 182 -16.97 6.89 4.00
N TYR A 183 -16.89 5.61 4.35
CA TYR A 183 -18.02 4.85 4.89
C TYR A 183 -17.55 3.87 5.96
N ASP A 184 -18.50 3.46 6.79
CA ASP A 184 -18.29 2.43 7.81
C ASP A 184 -18.42 1.06 7.15
N ALA A 185 -17.32 0.32 7.12
CA ALA A 185 -17.28 -1.03 6.55
C ALA A 185 -17.07 -2.11 7.63
N SER A 186 -17.22 -1.76 8.90
CA SER A 186 -17.13 -2.71 10.03
C SER A 186 -18.12 -3.87 9.93
N ALA A 187 -19.22 -3.69 9.19
CA ALA A 187 -20.22 -4.72 8.92
C ALA A 187 -19.98 -5.51 7.62
N SER A 188 -18.94 -5.19 6.84
CA SER A 188 -18.61 -5.89 5.60
C SER A 188 -17.37 -6.79 5.75
N ASP A 189 -17.47 -8.02 5.25
CA ASP A 189 -16.35 -8.97 5.19
C ASP A 189 -15.19 -8.51 4.28
N ALA A 190 -15.42 -7.47 3.47
CA ALA A 190 -14.59 -7.13 2.31
C ALA A 190 -13.56 -5.99 2.53
N SER A 191 -13.54 -5.32 3.68
CA SER A 191 -12.99 -3.96 3.75
C SER A 191 -11.73 -3.78 4.59
N VAL A 192 -11.76 -4.15 5.86
CA VAL A 192 -10.66 -3.95 6.80
C VAL A 192 -9.78 -5.21 6.84
N PHE A 193 -10.38 -6.36 7.16
CA PHE A 193 -9.68 -7.65 7.27
C PHE A 193 -9.00 -8.07 5.97
N THR A 194 -9.71 -7.96 4.85
CA THR A 194 -9.18 -8.32 3.51
C THR A 194 -7.95 -7.48 3.11
N LEU A 195 -7.87 -6.22 3.55
CA LEU A 195 -6.72 -5.36 3.24
C LEU A 195 -5.55 -5.58 4.21
N PHE A 196 -5.81 -5.92 5.47
CA PHE A 196 -4.74 -6.27 6.43
C PHE A 196 -4.01 -7.55 6.03
N GLU A 197 -4.73 -8.60 5.63
CA GLU A 197 -4.12 -9.87 5.15
C GLU A 197 -3.17 -9.68 3.95
N GLU A 198 -3.46 -8.71 3.08
CA GLU A 198 -2.63 -8.41 1.91
C GLU A 198 -1.38 -7.59 2.26
N VAL A 199 -1.39 -6.90 3.40
CA VAL A 199 -0.21 -6.15 3.91
C VAL A 199 0.83 -7.09 4.50
N ASP A 200 0.44 -8.26 5.02
CA ASP A 200 1.37 -9.27 5.57
C ASP A 200 2.15 -10.06 4.52
N CYS A 201 1.79 -9.88 3.24
CA CYS A 201 2.41 -10.58 2.12
C CYS A 201 3.59 -9.81 1.50
N VAL A 202 4.00 -8.70 2.11
CA VAL A 202 5.12 -7.85 1.67
C VAL A 202 6.39 -8.16 2.45
#